data_AF-A0A4Y2PF79-F1
#
_entry.id   AF-A0A4Y2PF79-F1
#
_cell.length_a   1.000
_cell.length_b   1.000
_cell.length_c   1.000
_cell.angle_alpha   90.00
_cell.angle_beta   90.00
_cell.angle_gamma   90.00
#
_symmetry.space_group_name_H-M   'P 1'
#
loop_
_entity.id
_entity.type
_entity.pdbx_description
1 polymer ?
#
loop_
_entity_poly.entity_id
_entity_poly.type
_entity_poly.pdbx_seq_one_letter_code
_entity_poly.pdbx_strand_id
1 'polypeptide(L)'
;MFDILVQNHFSRLKVNDCSDLEPETRGQSFSERWRQERALRISSSIFKEITCRRSSTPCSKLVKRIVYRNNVSTLAIKYGLANEGNALKQYEEDHCIQVQSCGLFVHPNKPFLCSSPDGLIRDDGVLYVRCEKDTFLLRIYRNVQFWTNLLPKLENFYMQCVLPEIIEVDHRETCLYVNHC
;
A
#
# COMPACT_ATOMS: atom_id res chain seq x y z
N MET A 1 -18.73 21.15 6.43
CA MET A 1 -17.99 20.37 7.45
C MET A 1 -17.28 19.17 6.83
N PHE A 2 -17.97 18.32 6.05
CA PHE A 2 -17.36 17.20 5.31
C PHE A 2 -16.21 17.64 4.38
N ASP A 3 -16.40 18.69 3.57
CA ASP A 3 -15.34 19.17 2.66
C ASP A 3 -14.08 19.63 3.40
N ILE A 4 -14.20 20.20 4.59
CA ILE A 4 -13.06 20.62 5.42
C ILE A 4 -12.30 19.40 5.91
N LEU A 5 -13.01 18.36 6.38
CA LEU A 5 -12.39 17.10 6.80
C LEU A 5 -11.65 16.41 5.65
N VAL A 6 -12.23 16.42 4.45
CA VAL A 6 -11.60 15.89 3.24
C VAL A 6 -10.33 16.68 2.89
N GLN A 7 -10.38 18.01 2.89
CA GLN A 7 -9.20 18.84 2.61
C GLN A 7 -8.09 18.65 3.64
N ASN A 8 -8.45 18.55 4.92
CA ASN A 8 -7.50 18.26 6.00
C ASN A 8 -6.85 16.88 5.82
N HIS A 9 -7.65 15.86 5.48
CA HIS A 9 -7.15 14.52 5.19
C HIS A 9 -6.17 14.51 4.01
N PHE A 10 -6.53 15.12 2.89
CA PHE A 10 -5.62 15.21 1.74
C PHE A 10 -4.35 15.99 2.04
N SER A 11 -4.41 17.00 2.92
CA SER A 11 -3.23 17.73 3.38
C SER A 11 -2.31 16.84 4.23
N ARG A 12 -2.88 15.97 5.08
CA ARG A 12 -2.11 14.97 5.86
C ARG A 12 -1.54 13.84 5.01
N LEU A 13 -2.22 13.46 3.93
CA LEU A 13 -1.73 12.41 3.02
C LEU A 13 -0.48 12.83 2.24
N LYS A 14 -0.30 14.13 2.02
CA LYS A 14 0.88 14.66 1.34
C LYS A 14 2.09 14.40 2.22
N VAL A 15 2.85 13.43 1.80
CA VAL A 15 4.17 13.17 2.33
C VAL A 15 5.08 14.24 1.72
N ASN A 16 5.68 15.10 2.54
CA ASN A 16 6.62 16.12 2.06
C ASN A 16 7.81 15.41 1.38
N ASP A 17 8.42 16.01 0.36
CA ASP A 17 9.60 15.46 -0.33
C ASP A 17 10.79 15.20 0.63
N CYS A 18 10.79 15.80 1.82
CA CYS A 18 11.77 15.62 2.89
C CYS A 18 11.35 14.59 3.96
N SER A 19 10.32 13.77 3.72
CA SER A 19 9.93 12.76 4.70
C SER A 19 10.93 11.61 4.73
N ASP A 20 11.36 11.21 5.93
CA ASP A 20 12.05 9.94 6.17
C ASP A 20 11.11 8.73 6.10
N LEU A 21 10.00 8.82 5.34
CA LEU A 21 8.97 7.78 5.29
C LEU A 21 9.55 6.46 4.82
N GLU A 22 10.23 6.42 3.68
CA GLU A 22 10.82 5.18 3.15
C GLU A 22 11.82 4.58 4.15
N PRO A 23 12.84 5.32 4.64
CA PRO A 23 13.79 4.79 5.62
C PRO A 23 13.13 4.22 6.88
N GLU A 24 12.19 4.95 7.49
CA GLU A 24 11.50 4.52 8.71
C GLU A 24 10.54 3.35 8.50
N THR A 25 10.18 3.08 7.25
CA THR A 25 9.25 2.02 6.87
C THR A 25 9.91 0.85 6.17
N ARG A 26 11.26 0.81 6.08
CA ARG A 26 12.03 -0.35 5.57
C ARG A 26 11.77 -1.65 6.32
N GLY A 27 11.35 -1.56 7.59
CA GLY A 27 10.87 -2.72 8.35
C GLY A 27 9.54 -3.29 7.85
N GLN A 28 8.90 -2.67 6.86
CA GLN A 28 7.64 -3.05 6.23
C GLN A 28 6.58 -3.54 7.22
N SER A 29 6.19 -4.82 7.15
CA SER A 29 5.16 -5.40 8.01
C SER A 29 5.48 -5.31 9.50
N PHE A 30 6.75 -5.19 9.89
CA PHE A 30 7.19 -4.98 11.28
C PHE A 30 7.11 -3.50 11.71
N SER A 31 7.17 -2.54 10.78
CA SER A 31 7.05 -1.11 11.08
C SER A 31 5.59 -0.70 11.31
N GLU A 32 5.32 -0.09 12.46
CA GLU A 32 4.00 0.44 12.75
C GLU A 32 3.64 1.61 11.84
N ARG A 33 4.59 2.52 11.60
CA ARG A 33 4.43 3.63 10.65
C ARG A 33 4.04 3.13 9.26
N TRP A 34 4.69 2.06 8.78
CA TRP A 34 4.32 1.43 7.51
C TRP A 34 2.87 0.91 7.52
N ARG A 35 2.41 0.37 8.66
CA ARG A 35 1.03 -0.11 8.80
C ARG A 35 0.02 1.02 8.75
N GLN A 36 0.27 2.09 9.48
CA GLN A 36 -0.57 3.28 9.57
C GLN A 36 -0.67 3.99 8.20
N GLU A 37 0.45 4.24 7.54
CA GLU A 37 0.49 4.96 6.26
C GLU A 37 -0.22 4.19 5.14
N ARG A 38 -0.21 2.85 5.21
CA ARG A 38 -0.96 2.00 4.28
C ARG A 38 -2.45 1.90 4.58
N ALA A 39 -2.89 2.19 5.81
CA ALA A 39 -4.32 2.21 6.14
C ALA A 39 -5.03 3.43 5.51
N LEU A 40 -4.26 4.49 5.22
CA LEU A 40 -4.77 5.72 4.62
C LEU A 40 -4.78 5.70 3.08
N ARG A 41 -4.17 4.67 2.46
CA ARG A 41 -3.82 4.63 1.02
C ARG A 41 -4.16 3.29 0.36
N ILE A 42 -4.34 3.31 -0.94
CA ILE A 42 -4.47 2.09 -1.76
C ILE A 42 -3.07 1.60 -2.13
N SER A 43 -2.72 0.39 -1.72
CA SER A 43 -1.44 -0.23 -2.06
C SER A 43 -1.46 -0.95 -3.42
N SER A 44 -0.32 -0.98 -4.11
CA SER A 44 -0.18 -1.68 -5.39
C SER A 44 -0.66 -3.14 -5.38
N SER A 45 -0.48 -3.85 -4.25
CA SER A 45 -0.91 -5.25 -4.09
C SER A 45 -2.43 -5.49 -4.25
N ILE A 46 -3.27 -4.45 -4.12
CA ILE A 46 -4.73 -4.57 -4.27
C ILE A 46 -5.27 -3.94 -5.56
N PHE A 47 -4.41 -3.35 -6.39
CA PHE A 47 -4.84 -2.67 -7.62
C PHE A 47 -5.63 -3.58 -8.54
N LYS A 48 -5.12 -4.79 -8.81
CA LYS A 48 -5.79 -5.78 -9.67
C LYS A 48 -7.19 -6.12 -9.15
N GLU A 49 -7.33 -6.30 -7.85
CA GLU A 49 -8.63 -6.59 -7.23
C GLU A 49 -9.61 -5.44 -7.42
N ILE A 50 -9.16 -4.19 -7.24
CA ILE A 50 -10.01 -3.00 -7.45
C ILE A 50 -10.41 -2.88 -8.91
N THR A 51 -9.47 -3.02 -9.85
CA THR A 51 -9.71 -2.69 -11.26
C THR A 51 -10.44 -3.77 -12.05
N CYS A 52 -10.39 -5.02 -11.57
CA CYS A 52 -11.15 -6.14 -12.09
C CYS A 52 -12.48 -6.36 -11.35
N ARG A 53 -12.75 -5.60 -10.28
CA ARG A 53 -14.02 -5.68 -9.53
C ARG A 53 -15.19 -5.30 -10.44
N ARG A 54 -16.30 -6.04 -10.32
CA ARG A 54 -17.57 -5.65 -10.94
C ARG A 54 -18.23 -4.54 -10.11
N SER A 55 -18.91 -3.61 -10.77
CA SER A 55 -19.65 -2.53 -10.09
C SER A 55 -20.71 -3.06 -9.12
N SER A 56 -21.29 -4.24 -9.38
CA SER A 56 -22.27 -4.90 -8.52
C SER A 56 -21.68 -5.61 -7.30
N THR A 57 -20.36 -5.83 -7.25
CA THR A 57 -19.73 -6.50 -6.11
C THR A 57 -19.53 -5.50 -4.96
N PRO A 58 -20.08 -5.78 -3.75
CA PRO A 58 -19.91 -4.89 -2.60
C PRO A 58 -18.43 -4.67 -2.26
N CYS A 59 -18.04 -3.42 -2.03
CA CYS A 59 -16.66 -3.05 -1.69
C CYS A 59 -16.36 -3.02 -0.18
N SER A 60 -17.37 -3.18 0.68
CA SER A 60 -17.24 -3.00 2.13
C SER A 60 -16.15 -3.88 2.77
N LYS A 61 -16.05 -5.16 2.37
CA LYS A 61 -14.99 -6.07 2.87
C LYS A 61 -13.59 -5.60 2.47
N LEU A 62 -13.45 -5.10 1.24
CA LEU A 62 -12.19 -4.59 0.73
C LEU A 62 -11.78 -3.29 1.42
N VAL A 63 -12.73 -2.36 1.58
CA VAL A 63 -12.53 -1.11 2.33
C VAL A 63 -12.10 -1.39 3.76
N LYS A 64 -12.80 -2.29 4.46
CA LYS A 64 -12.44 -2.66 5.84
C LYS A 64 -11.04 -3.26 5.94
N ARG A 65 -10.63 -4.06 4.95
CA ARG A 65 -9.28 -4.63 4.88
C ARG A 65 -8.19 -3.58 4.67
N ILE A 66 -8.51 -2.48 3.97
CA ILE A 66 -7.61 -1.34 3.78
C ILE A 66 -7.52 -0.53 5.06
N VAL A 67 -8.66 -0.04 5.56
CA VAL A 67 -8.73 0.97 6.63
C VAL A 67 -8.40 0.39 8.01
N TYR A 68 -8.98 -0.75 8.39
CA TYR A 68 -8.85 -1.29 9.74
C TYR A 68 -7.77 -2.35 9.90
N ARG A 69 -7.22 -2.83 8.77
CA ARG A 69 -6.13 -3.80 8.67
C ARG A 69 -6.08 -4.83 9.82
N ASN A 70 -6.83 -5.92 9.67
CA ASN A 70 -6.75 -7.02 10.63
C ASN A 70 -5.34 -7.64 10.62
N ASN A 71 -4.74 -7.82 11.80
CA ASN A 71 -3.48 -8.55 11.98
C ASN A 71 -3.72 -10.05 11.72
N VAL A 72 -3.84 -10.41 10.45
CA VAL A 72 -4.03 -11.79 10.01
C VAL A 72 -2.64 -12.40 9.80
N SER A 73 -2.30 -13.36 10.66
CA SER A 73 -1.08 -14.16 10.54
C SER A 73 -1.46 -15.58 10.13
N THR A 74 -1.44 -15.87 8.82
CA THR A 74 -1.61 -17.23 8.31
C THR A 74 -0.27 -17.97 8.20
N LEU A 75 -0.30 -19.30 8.13
CA LEU A 75 0.89 -20.09 7.85
C LEU A 75 1.55 -19.70 6.53
N ALA A 76 0.76 -19.37 5.50
CA ALA A 76 1.27 -18.89 4.22
C ALA A 76 1.99 -17.54 4.35
N ILE A 77 1.46 -16.60 5.15
CA ILE A 77 2.13 -15.31 5.40
C ILE A 77 3.45 -15.52 6.15
N LYS A 78 3.45 -16.35 7.20
CA LYS A 78 4.69 -16.67 7.95
C LYS A 78 5.73 -17.34 7.05
N TYR A 79 5.30 -18.28 6.22
CA TYR A 79 6.16 -18.93 5.24
C TYR A 79 6.72 -17.93 4.23
N GLY A 80 5.88 -17.03 3.69
CA GLY A 80 6.32 -15.97 2.78
C GLY A 80 7.39 -15.08 3.40
N LEU A 81 7.14 -14.54 4.59
CA LEU A 81 8.11 -13.71 5.33
C LEU A 81 9.44 -14.44 5.60
N ALA A 82 9.41 -15.74 5.89
CA ALA A 82 10.61 -16.52 6.15
C ALA A 82 11.42 -16.83 4.88
N ASN A 83 10.78 -16.88 3.71
CA ASN A 83 11.43 -17.27 2.45
C ASN A 83 11.70 -16.09 1.51
N GLU A 84 11.11 -14.93 1.76
CA GLU A 84 11.29 -13.72 0.95
C GLU A 84 12.77 -13.34 0.82
N GLY A 85 13.51 -13.33 1.93
CA GLY A 85 14.95 -13.02 1.90
C GLY A 85 15.76 -14.05 1.09
N ASN A 86 15.42 -15.33 1.19
CA ASN A 86 16.08 -16.39 0.42
C ASN A 86 15.81 -16.24 -1.09
N ALA A 87 14.57 -15.90 -1.44
CA ALA A 87 14.15 -15.65 -2.82
C ALA A 87 14.91 -14.48 -3.46
N LEU A 88 15.01 -13.36 -2.73
CA LEU A 88 15.73 -12.18 -3.21
C LEU A 88 17.21 -12.48 -3.39
N LYS A 89 17.83 -13.15 -2.41
CA LYS A 89 19.24 -13.53 -2.48
C LYS A 89 19.54 -14.46 -3.66
N GLN A 90 18.70 -15.46 -3.89
CA GLN A 90 18.84 -16.34 -5.07
C GLN A 90 18.76 -15.53 -6.36
N TYR A 91 17.86 -14.57 -6.44
CA TYR A 91 17.73 -13.69 -7.61
C TYR A 91 18.97 -12.80 -7.82
N GLU A 92 19.55 -12.28 -6.74
CA GLU A 92 20.81 -11.52 -6.80
C GLU A 92 21.95 -12.36 -7.39
N GLU A 93 22.07 -13.62 -6.94
CA GLU A 93 23.08 -14.57 -7.41
C GLU A 93 22.86 -14.97 -8.88
N ASP A 94 21.64 -15.37 -9.24
CA ASP A 94 21.29 -15.85 -10.59
C ASP A 94 21.47 -14.79 -11.67
N HIS A 95 21.23 -13.52 -11.33
CA HIS A 95 21.28 -12.41 -12.27
C HIS A 95 22.49 -11.50 -12.09
N CYS A 96 23.35 -11.76 -11.09
CA CYS A 96 24.50 -10.92 -10.74
C CYS A 96 24.11 -9.45 -10.58
N ILE A 97 23.03 -9.19 -9.85
CA ILE A 97 22.53 -7.83 -9.55
C ILE A 97 22.35 -7.65 -8.05
N GLN A 98 22.43 -6.40 -7.60
CA GLN A 98 22.13 -6.06 -6.22
C GLN A 98 20.65 -5.67 -6.08
N VAL A 99 19.99 -6.26 -5.10
CA VAL A 99 18.63 -5.94 -4.69
C VAL A 99 18.68 -5.17 -3.37
N GLN A 100 18.09 -3.98 -3.36
CA GLN A 100 18.02 -3.15 -2.16
C GLN A 100 16.68 -3.35 -1.45
N SER A 101 16.72 -3.53 -0.13
CA SER A 101 15.52 -3.46 0.69
C SER A 101 14.96 -2.04 0.69
N CYS A 102 13.64 -1.94 0.83
CA CYS A 102 12.97 -0.65 0.79
C CYS A 102 11.69 -0.63 1.63
N GLY A 103 11.28 0.57 1.98
CA GLY A 103 10.05 0.85 2.70
C GLY A 103 8.88 1.21 1.78
N LEU A 104 8.03 2.10 2.29
CA LEU A 104 6.84 2.57 1.63
C LEU A 104 7.14 3.79 0.77
N PHE A 105 6.74 3.71 -0.50
CA PHE A 105 6.72 4.83 -1.44
C PHE A 105 5.29 5.32 -1.63
N VAL A 106 5.12 6.64 -1.68
CA VAL A 106 3.84 7.29 -1.99
C VAL A 106 3.94 7.94 -3.37
N HIS A 107 2.87 7.85 -4.15
CA HIS A 107 2.87 8.44 -5.48
C HIS A 107 2.87 9.97 -5.39
N PRO A 108 3.81 10.69 -6.04
CA PRO A 108 4.04 12.12 -5.81
C PRO A 108 2.80 12.98 -6.12
N ASN A 109 2.09 12.68 -7.21
CA ASN A 109 0.91 13.44 -7.61
C ASN A 109 -0.43 12.84 -7.14
N LYS A 110 -0.40 11.68 -6.50
CA LYS A 110 -1.59 10.90 -6.14
C LYS A 110 -1.37 10.30 -4.75
N PRO A 111 -1.39 11.14 -3.69
CA PRO A 111 -0.90 10.75 -2.37
C PRO A 111 -1.75 9.67 -1.69
N PHE A 112 -2.92 9.35 -2.25
CA PHE A 112 -3.75 8.20 -1.85
C PHE A 112 -3.25 6.85 -2.39
N LEU A 113 -2.22 6.83 -3.24
CA LEU A 113 -1.59 5.61 -3.76
C LEU A 113 -0.23 5.38 -3.10
N CYS A 114 0.05 4.12 -2.77
CA CYS A 114 1.35 3.72 -2.24
C CYS A 114 1.82 2.38 -2.79
N SER A 115 3.11 2.12 -2.62
CA SER A 115 3.72 0.83 -2.91
C SER A 115 4.86 0.54 -1.97
N SER A 116 5.05 -0.73 -1.63
CA SER A 116 6.20 -1.23 -0.88
C SER A 116 6.61 -2.50 -1.63
N PRO A 117 7.54 -2.39 -2.60
CA PRO A 117 8.08 -3.56 -3.26
C PRO A 117 8.97 -4.35 -2.30
N ASP A 118 9.22 -5.62 -2.63
CA ASP A 118 10.04 -6.50 -1.79
C ASP A 118 11.53 -6.26 -2.05
N GLY A 119 11.87 -5.72 -3.23
CA GLY A 119 13.22 -5.28 -3.56
C GLY A 119 13.27 -4.23 -4.67
N LEU A 120 14.29 -3.38 -4.62
CA LEU A 120 14.62 -2.43 -5.68
C LEU A 120 15.86 -2.87 -6.45
N ILE A 121 15.83 -2.73 -7.76
CA ILE A 121 16.96 -3.03 -8.65
C ILE A 121 17.32 -1.75 -9.40
N ARG A 122 18.52 -1.23 -9.16
CA ARG A 122 19.04 -0.02 -9.83
C ARG A 122 18.04 1.13 -9.70
N ASP A 123 17.78 1.85 -10.79
CA ASP A 123 16.96 3.07 -10.78
C ASP A 123 15.50 2.85 -11.19
N ASP A 124 15.16 1.74 -11.85
CA ASP A 124 13.84 1.56 -12.49
C ASP A 124 13.17 0.20 -12.24
N GLY A 125 13.88 -0.75 -11.64
CA GLY A 125 13.37 -2.10 -11.41
C GLY A 125 12.80 -2.26 -10.00
N VAL A 126 11.62 -2.86 -9.91
CA VAL A 126 11.08 -3.34 -8.63
C VAL A 126 10.79 -4.83 -8.70
N LEU A 127 11.00 -5.52 -7.59
CA LEU A 127 10.69 -6.93 -7.41
C LEU A 127 9.50 -7.11 -6.48
N TYR A 128 8.65 -8.05 -6.86
CA TYR A 128 7.66 -8.64 -5.97
C TYR A 128 7.89 -10.14 -5.88
N VAL A 129 8.00 -10.63 -4.66
CA VAL A 129 8.13 -12.03 -4.29
C VAL A 129 6.75 -12.55 -3.90
N ARG A 130 6.37 -13.70 -4.46
CA ARG A 130 5.19 -14.43 -4.00
C ARG A 130 5.56 -15.86 -3.69
N CYS A 131 5.42 -16.25 -2.43
CA CYS A 131 5.73 -17.58 -1.93
C CYS A 131 4.43 -18.24 -1.42
N GLU A 132 3.82 -19.09 -2.25
CA GLU A 132 2.69 -19.93 -1.83
C GLU A 132 3.08 -21.42 -1.77
N LYS A 133 3.93 -21.88 -2.71
CA LYS A 133 4.58 -23.21 -2.76
C LYS A 133 5.89 -23.16 -3.54
N ASP A 134 5.89 -22.43 -4.66
CA ASP A 134 7.07 -22.02 -5.41
C ASP A 134 7.27 -20.51 -5.26
N THR A 135 8.53 -20.09 -5.32
CA THR A 135 8.91 -18.68 -5.30
C THR A 135 8.76 -18.10 -6.69
N PHE A 136 7.85 -17.14 -6.85
CA PHE A 136 7.71 -16.37 -8.07
C PHE A 136 8.24 -14.96 -7.85
N LEU A 137 9.22 -14.58 -8.67
CA LEU A 137 9.78 -13.23 -8.71
C LEU A 137 9.27 -12.52 -9.96
N LEU A 138 8.63 -11.36 -9.76
CA LEU A 138 8.14 -10.52 -10.85
C LEU A 138 8.89 -9.20 -10.86
N ARG A 139 9.70 -8.99 -11.90
CA ARG A 139 10.26 -7.67 -12.21
C ARG A 139 9.21 -6.85 -12.95
N ILE A 140 8.79 -5.74 -12.35
CA ILE A 140 7.78 -4.84 -12.92
C ILE A 140 8.46 -3.57 -13.45
N TYR A 141 8.16 -3.22 -14.69
CA TYR A 141 8.57 -1.97 -15.32
C TYR A 141 7.41 -0.98 -15.41
N ARG A 142 7.73 0.30 -15.53
CA ARG A 142 6.74 1.37 -15.72
C ARG A 142 5.99 1.17 -17.05
N ASN A 143 4.68 0.96 -16.98
CA ASN A 143 3.81 0.86 -18.16
C ASN A 143 2.78 1.99 -18.17
N VAL A 144 3.01 3.02 -19.00
CA VAL A 144 2.18 4.24 -19.04
C VAL A 144 0.74 3.94 -19.50
N GLN A 145 0.57 3.07 -20.50
CA GLN A 145 -0.75 2.74 -21.03
C GLN A 145 -1.59 1.94 -20.02
N PHE A 146 -0.94 1.03 -19.29
CA PHE A 146 -1.56 0.33 -18.16
C PHE A 146 -2.05 1.31 -17.09
N TRP A 147 -1.21 2.28 -16.71
CA TRP A 147 -1.56 3.30 -15.72
C TRP A 147 -2.75 4.18 -16.14
N THR A 148 -2.84 4.52 -17.42
CA THR A 148 -3.91 5.39 -17.95
C THR A 148 -5.31 4.78 -17.76
N ASN A 149 -5.44 3.46 -17.92
CA ASN A 149 -6.70 2.75 -17.71
C ASN A 149 -6.98 2.41 -16.24
N LEU A 150 -5.92 2.24 -15.45
CA LEU A 150 -5.99 1.84 -14.06
C LEU A 150 -6.39 3.01 -13.15
N LEU A 151 -5.74 4.17 -13.36
CA LEU A 151 -5.80 5.30 -12.46
C LEU A 151 -7.23 5.83 -12.22
N PRO A 152 -8.10 6.03 -13.25
CA PRO A 152 -9.46 6.49 -13.01
C PRO A 152 -10.28 5.54 -12.13
N LYS A 153 -10.06 4.22 -12.26
CA LYS A 153 -10.74 3.22 -11.43
C LYS A 153 -10.26 3.25 -9.98
N LEU A 154 -8.97 3.44 -9.76
CA LEU A 154 -8.38 3.57 -8.42
C LEU A 154 -8.85 4.85 -7.74
N GLU A 155 -8.84 5.97 -8.47
CA GLU A 155 -9.30 7.27 -7.98
C GLU A 155 -10.79 7.24 -7.63
N ASN A 156 -11.62 6.70 -8.51
CA ASN A 156 -13.05 6.52 -8.23
C ASN A 156 -13.27 5.63 -6.99
N PHE A 157 -12.56 4.50 -6.89
CA PHE A 157 -12.67 3.62 -5.72
C PHE A 157 -12.23 4.31 -4.42
N TYR A 158 -11.14 5.08 -4.46
CA TYR A 158 -10.68 5.80 -3.28
C TYR A 158 -11.73 6.80 -2.82
N MET A 159 -12.17 7.69 -3.72
CA MET A 159 -13.07 8.79 -3.40
C MET A 159 -14.47 8.30 -2.98
N GLN A 160 -14.96 7.23 -3.59
CA GLN A 160 -16.33 6.75 -3.36
C GLN A 160 -16.43 5.69 -2.26
N CYS A 161 -15.34 4.99 -1.93
CA CYS A 161 -15.41 3.84 -1.03
C CYS A 161 -14.44 3.92 0.15
N VAL A 162 -13.20 4.35 -0.06
CA VAL A 162 -12.18 4.35 1.00
C VAL A 162 -12.22 5.63 1.83
N LEU A 163 -12.27 6.78 1.16
CA LEU A 163 -12.25 8.10 1.80
C LEU A 163 -13.42 8.30 2.77
N PRO A 164 -14.68 7.96 2.45
CA PRO A 164 -15.79 8.12 3.40
C PRO A 164 -15.55 7.34 4.70
N GLU A 165 -15.05 6.10 4.61
CA GLU A 165 -14.76 5.28 5.77
C GLU A 165 -13.65 5.89 6.64
N ILE A 166 -12.57 6.41 6.02
CA ILE A 166 -11.49 7.07 6.77
C ILE A 166 -12.00 8.31 7.51
N ILE A 167 -12.77 9.17 6.83
CA ILE A 167 -13.32 10.38 7.44
C ILE A 167 -14.28 10.03 8.58
N GLU A 168 -15.07 8.98 8.45
CA GLU A 168 -15.94 8.49 9.53
C GLU A 168 -15.15 7.95 10.73
N VAL A 169 -14.00 7.31 10.51
CA VAL A 169 -13.11 6.87 11.60
C VAL A 169 -12.51 8.08 12.32
N ASP A 170 -11.90 9.00 11.58
CA ASP A 170 -11.27 10.22 12.14
C ASP A 170 -12.28 11.08 12.93
N HIS A 171 -13.52 11.21 12.42
CA HIS A 171 -14.58 11.93 13.12
C HIS A 171 -14.97 11.23 14.43
N ARG A 172 -15.10 9.90 14.43
CA ARG A 172 -15.44 9.13 15.63
C ARG A 172 -14.37 9.26 16.71
N GLU A 173 -13.09 9.18 16.34
CA GLU A 173 -11.99 9.38 17.28
C GLU A 173 -12.00 10.79 17.86
N THR A 174 -12.14 11.81 17.01
CA THR A 174 -12.19 13.22 17.45
C THR A 174 -13.33 13.48 18.44
N CYS A 175 -14.53 12.94 18.18
CA CYS A 175 -15.67 13.08 19.09
C CYS A 175 -15.49 12.34 20.41
N LEU A 176 -14.79 11.19 20.43
CA LEU A 176 -14.47 10.51 21.69
C LEU A 176 -13.53 11.35 22.56
N TYR A 177 -12.56 12.04 21.96
CA TYR A 177 -11.67 12.95 22.70
C TYR A 177 -12.39 14.19 23.25
N VAL A 178 -13.33 14.77 22.50
CA VAL A 178 -14.11 15.95 22.96
C VAL A 178 -15.05 15.60 24.11
N ASN A 179 -15.63 14.40 24.14
CA ASN A 179 -16.53 13.98 25.23
C ASN A 179 -15.78 13.51 26.49
N HIS A 180 -14.44 13.42 26.44
CA HIS A 180 -13.58 13.06 27.58
C HIS A 180 -12.78 14.25 28.15
N CYS A 181 -12.95 15.45 27.60
CA CYS A 181 -12.43 16.70 28.16
C CYS A 181 -13.55 17.44 28.90
#